data_AF-A0A6B3B4R8-F1
#
_entry.id   AF-A0A6B3B4R8-F1
#
_cell.length_a   1.000
_cell.length_b   1.000
_cell.length_c   1.000
_cell.angle_alpha   90.00
_cell.angle_beta   90.00
_cell.angle_gamma   90.00
#
_symmetry.space_group_name_H-M   'P 1'
#
loop_
_entity.id
_entity.type
_entity.pdbx_description
1 polymer ?
#
loop_
_entity_poly.entity_id
_entity_poly.type
_entity_poly.pdbx_seq_one_letter_code
_entity_poly.pdbx_strand_id
1 'polypeptide(L)'
;MIVRIMGEGQAVLADSHLAELDELDDALLAEMERGDGPGFRTTLHALLARVRELGTPLPDDTLEPSELILPSPDATLEEVRAMLSDDGLIPG
;
A
#
# COMPACT_ATOMS: atom_id res chain seq x y z
N MET A 1 8.93 10.63 1.44
CA MET A 1 9.05 9.16 1.51
C MET A 1 9.05 8.45 0.14
N ILE A 2 9.65 7.24 0.07
CA ILE A 2 9.56 6.34 -1.10
C ILE A 2 8.51 5.25 -0.86
N VAL A 3 7.53 5.14 -1.77
CA VAL A 3 6.48 4.11 -1.75
C VAL A 3 6.69 3.17 -2.93
N ARG A 4 6.69 1.86 -2.68
CA ARG A 4 6.79 0.84 -3.73
C ARG A 4 5.46 0.15 -3.92
N ILE A 5 4.95 0.14 -5.15
CA ILE A 5 3.79 -0.65 -5.52
C ILE A 5 4.29 -1.90 -6.25
N MET A 6 3.95 -3.08 -5.73
CA MET A 6 4.38 -4.34 -6.33
C MET A 6 3.82 -4.50 -7.74
N GLY A 7 4.71 -4.70 -8.72
CA GLY A 7 4.37 -4.84 -10.13
C GLY A 7 4.32 -3.51 -10.91
N GLU A 8 4.40 -2.36 -10.23
CA GLU A 8 4.35 -1.03 -10.86
C GLU A 8 5.63 -0.20 -10.66
N GLY A 9 6.40 -0.45 -9.60
CA GLY A 9 7.66 0.26 -9.34
C GLY A 9 7.59 1.16 -8.11
N GLN A 10 8.34 2.27 -8.13
CA GLN A 10 8.46 3.19 -7.01
C GLN A 10 7.83 4.54 -7.32
N ALA A 11 7.29 5.19 -6.30
CA ALA A 11 6.80 6.56 -6.36
C ALA A 11 7.38 7.34 -5.17
N VAL A 12 7.73 8.60 -5.41
CA VAL A 12 8.11 9.53 -4.36
C VAL A 12 6.90 10.34 -3.93
N LEU A 13 6.61 10.32 -2.63
CA LEU A 13 5.52 11.07 -2.01
C LEU A 13 6.08 12.05 -0.99
N ALA A 14 5.46 13.23 -0.90
CA ALA A 14 5.77 14.17 0.17
C ALA A 14 5.19 13.65 1.50
N ASP A 15 5.94 13.79 2.58
CA ASP A 15 5.55 13.28 3.90
C ASP A 15 4.29 13.98 4.45
N SER A 16 3.93 15.14 3.91
CA SER A 16 2.66 15.82 4.18
C SER A 16 1.41 15.03 3.75
N HIS A 17 1.58 14.06 2.85
CA HIS A 17 0.49 13.20 2.38
C HIS A 17 0.31 11.93 3.22
N LEU A 18 1.20 11.66 4.19
CA LEU A 18 1.07 10.51 5.09
C LEU A 18 -0.26 10.49 5.82
N ALA A 19 -0.73 11.63 6.32
CA ALA A 19 -1.99 11.69 7.06
C ALA A 19 -3.21 11.22 6.24
N GLU A 20 -3.21 11.44 4.91
CA GLU A 20 -4.30 10.98 4.05
C GLU A 20 -4.16 9.49 3.69
N LEU A 21 -2.93 8.98 3.63
CA LEU A 21 -2.67 7.57 3.42
C LEU A 21 -2.98 6.75 4.67
N ASP A 22 -2.68 7.28 5.86
CA ASP A 22 -2.96 6.64 7.15
C ASP A 22 -4.47 6.36 7.30
N GLU A 23 -5.34 7.29 6.91
CA GLU A 23 -6.79 7.07 6.95
C GLU A 23 -7.24 5.92 6.03
N LEU A 24 -6.62 5.79 4.85
CA LEU A 24 -6.90 4.71 3.91
C LEU A 24 -6.29 3.38 4.36
N ASP A 25 -5.15 3.41 5.03
CA ASP A 25 -4.48 2.25 5.62
C ASP A 25 -5.30 1.69 6.79
N ASP A 26 -5.77 2.54 7.70
CA ASP A 26 -6.66 2.17 8.80
C ASP A 26 -7.95 1.52 8.27
N ALA A 27 -8.54 2.10 7.22
CA ALA A 27 -9.70 1.51 6.56
C ALA A 27 -9.35 0.15 5.94
N LEU A 28 -8.19 0.04 5.28
CA LEU A 28 -7.76 -1.22 4.66
C LEU A 28 -7.59 -2.31 5.71
N LEU A 29 -6.92 -2.01 6.82
CA LEU A 29 -6.74 -2.90 7.97
C LEU A 29 -8.08 -3.35 8.55
N ALA A 30 -9.03 -2.41 8.73
CA ALA A 30 -10.36 -2.75 9.22
C ALA A 30 -11.11 -3.72 8.27
N GLU A 31 -11.04 -3.51 6.95
CA GLU A 31 -11.61 -4.44 5.98
C GLU A 31 -10.92 -5.82 6.03
N MET A 32 -9.60 -5.84 6.24
CA MET A 32 -8.84 -7.08 6.40
C MET A 32 -9.24 -7.86 7.65
N GLU A 33 -9.38 -7.19 8.79
CA GLU A 33 -9.80 -7.79 10.06
C GLU A 33 -11.21 -8.35 9.98
N ARG A 34 -12.10 -7.66 9.26
CA ARG A 34 -13.48 -8.10 9.01
C ARG A 34 -13.57 -9.25 8.01
N GLY A 35 -12.52 -9.49 7.23
CA GLY A 35 -12.54 -10.47 6.15
C GLY A 35 -13.36 -10.02 4.93
N ASP A 36 -13.59 -8.72 4.75
CA ASP A 36 -14.36 -8.19 3.64
C ASP A 36 -13.47 -8.07 2.39
N GLY A 37 -13.40 -9.12 1.59
CA GLY A 37 -12.62 -9.13 0.35
C GLY A 37 -13.03 -8.02 -0.65
N PRO A 38 -14.33 -7.84 -0.94
CA PRO A 38 -14.80 -6.73 -1.78
C PRO A 38 -14.48 -5.34 -1.21
N GLY A 39 -14.68 -5.12 0.08
CA GLY A 39 -14.34 -3.88 0.78
C GLY A 39 -12.84 -3.59 0.70
N PHE A 40 -12.03 -4.58 1.06
CA PHE A 40 -10.58 -4.55 0.96
C PHE A 40 -10.10 -4.16 -0.45
N ARG A 41 -10.63 -4.79 -1.50
CA ARG A 41 -10.24 -4.46 -2.88
C ARG A 41 -10.57 -3.02 -3.23
N THR A 42 -11.73 -2.53 -2.79
CA THR A 42 -12.16 -1.15 -3.04
C THR A 42 -11.22 -0.16 -2.35
N THR A 43 -10.91 -0.41 -1.08
CA THR A 43 -10.01 0.45 -0.29
C THR A 43 -8.57 0.39 -0.80
N LEU A 44 -8.06 -0.79 -1.18
CA LEU A 44 -6.75 -0.96 -1.78
C LEU A 44 -6.63 -0.15 -3.08
N HIS A 45 -7.63 -0.24 -3.94
CA HIS A 45 -7.64 0.54 -5.19
C HIS A 45 -7.68 2.04 -4.93
N ALA A 46 -8.41 2.49 -3.90
CA ALA A 46 -8.44 3.88 -3.49
C ALA A 46 -7.06 4.35 -2.95
N LEU A 47 -6.41 3.55 -2.10
CA LEU A 47 -5.07 3.81 -1.59
C LEU A 47 -4.05 3.93 -2.73
N LEU A 48 -4.02 2.95 -3.64
CA LEU A 48 -3.13 2.96 -4.80
C LEU A 48 -3.42 4.14 -5.72
N ALA A 49 -4.70 4.50 -5.94
CA ALA A 49 -5.06 5.69 -6.70
C ALA A 49 -4.50 6.96 -6.07
N ARG A 50 -4.64 7.14 -4.75
CA ARG A 50 -4.08 8.30 -4.05
C ARG A 50 -2.57 8.35 -4.11
N VAL A 51 -1.89 7.21 -3.99
CA VAL A 51 -0.43 7.16 -4.16
C VAL A 51 -0.01 7.57 -5.57
N ARG A 52 -0.77 7.18 -6.60
CA ARG A 52 -0.51 7.60 -7.99
C ARG A 52 -0.85 9.07 -8.26
N GLU A 53 -1.87 9.61 -7.59
CA GLU A 53 -2.29 11.00 -7.74
C GLU A 53 -1.38 11.99 -7.00
N LEU A 54 -0.95 11.63 -5.78
CA LEU A 54 -0.13 12.46 -4.91
C LEU A 54 1.38 12.21 -5.12
N GLY A 55 1.73 11.01 -5.54
CA GLY A 55 3.10 10.59 -5.79
C GLY A 55 3.58 10.91 -7.19
N THR A 56 4.90 11.09 -7.31
CA THR A 56 5.56 11.15 -8.61
C THR A 56 6.22 9.80 -8.89
N PRO A 57 5.90 9.12 -10.00
CA PRO A 57 6.53 7.85 -10.36
C PRO A 57 8.03 8.04 -10.59
N LEU A 58 8.82 7.11 -10.09
CA LEU A 58 10.26 7.03 -10.32
C LEU A 58 10.56 6.15 -11.55
N PRO A 59 11.69 6.38 -12.23
CA PRO A 59 12.13 5.52 -13.33
C PRO A 59 12.29 4.06 -12.90
N ASP A 60 11.98 3.11 -13.79
CA ASP A 60 12.07 1.67 -13.50
C ASP A 60 13.48 1.18 -13.12
N ASP A 61 14.52 1.88 -13.59
CA ASP A 61 15.92 1.62 -13.23
C ASP A 61 16.30 2.15 -11.83
N THR A 62 15.38 2.84 -11.15
CA THR A 62 15.57 3.39 -9.80
C THR A 62 15.24 2.33 -8.76
N LEU A 63 16.18 2.08 -7.86
CA LEU A 63 16.04 1.14 -6.75
C LEU A 63 16.43 1.83 -5.45
N GLU A 64 15.56 2.74 -4.99
CA GLU A 64 15.73 3.38 -3.70
C GLU A 64 15.18 2.49 -2.57
N PRO A 65 15.69 2.58 -1.34
CA PRO A 65 15.06 1.93 -0.20
C PRO A 65 13.62 2.43 -0.04
N SER A 66 12.65 1.51 -0.06
CA SER A 66 11.23 1.84 0.07
C SER A 66 10.85 1.88 1.54
N GLU A 67 10.25 2.98 1.98
CA GLU A 67 9.74 3.14 3.34
C GLU A 67 8.37 2.48 3.51
N LEU A 68 7.58 2.45 2.44
CA LEU A 68 6.28 1.78 2.39
C LEU A 68 6.22 0.85 1.18
N ILE A 69 5.73 -0.37 1.37
CA ILE A 69 5.52 -1.36 0.32
C ILE A 69 4.04 -1.69 0.24
N LEU A 70 3.43 -1.37 -0.89
CA LEU A 70 2.03 -1.63 -1.19
C LEU A 70 1.90 -2.86 -2.10
N PRO A 71 0.88 -3.69 -1.86
CA PRO A 71 0.62 -4.87 -2.69
C PRO A 71 0.14 -4.46 -4.09
N SER A 72 0.16 -5.43 -5.01
CA SER A 72 -0.38 -5.25 -6.36
C SER A 72 -1.87 -4.91 -6.32
N PRO A 73 -2.40 -4.10 -7.27
CA PRO A 73 -3.84 -3.86 -7.40
C PRO A 73 -4.65 -5.15 -7.61
N ASP A 74 -4.03 -6.22 -8.10
CA ASP A 74 -4.68 -7.51 -8.30
C ASP A 74 -4.55 -8.44 -7.09
N ALA A 75 -3.83 -8.04 -6.04
CA ALA A 75 -3.62 -8.85 -4.86
C ALA A 75 -4.94 -9.14 -4.14
N THR A 76 -5.10 -10.39 -3.71
CA THR A 76 -6.24 -10.81 -2.91
C THR A 76 -6.02 -10.49 -1.44
N LEU A 77 -7.13 -10.38 -0.69
CA LEU A 77 -7.08 -10.19 0.76
C LEU A 77 -6.21 -11.26 1.44
N GLU A 78 -6.31 -12.52 1.02
CA GLU A 78 -5.51 -13.61 1.59
C GLU A 78 -4.01 -13.44 1.31
N GLU A 79 -3.63 -13.04 0.10
CA GLU A 79 -2.23 -12.77 -0.26
C GLU A 79 -1.67 -11.61 0.54
N VAL A 80 -2.39 -10.50 0.64
CA VAL A 80 -1.94 -9.32 1.40
C VAL A 80 -1.87 -9.62 2.90
N ARG A 81 -2.82 -10.38 3.43
CA ARG A 81 -2.78 -10.87 4.80
C ARG A 81 -1.58 -11.77 5.06
N ALA A 82 -1.26 -12.67 4.13
CA ALA A 82 -0.08 -13.53 4.23
C ALA A 82 1.21 -12.69 4.22
N MET A 83 1.30 -11.70 3.33
CA MET A 83 2.45 -10.79 3.26
C MET A 83 2.68 -9.99 4.56
N LEU A 84 1.61 -9.44 5.14
CA LEU A 84 1.70 -8.72 6.41
C LEU A 84 1.98 -9.63 7.61
N SER A 85 1.64 -10.92 7.50
CA SER A 85 1.89 -11.92 8.55
C SER A 85 3.31 -12.50 8.48
N ASP A 86 3.92 -12.57 7.29
CA ASP A 86 5.26 -13.15 7.06
C ASP A 86 6.37 -12.08 7.19
N ASP A 87 6.09 -10.82 6.83
CA ASP A 87 7.04 -9.69 6.91
C ASP A 87 6.77 -8.72 8.09
N GLY A 88 5.81 -9.06 8.95
CA GLY A 88 5.67 -8.55 10.32
C GLY A 88 5.93 -7.06 10.56
N LEU A 89 4.97 -6.19 10.23
CA LEU A 89 4.87 -4.83 10.81
C LEU A 89 4.22 -4.81 12.21
N ILE A 90 3.94 -5.98 12.80
CA ILE A 90 3.56 -6.10 14.21
C ILE A 90 4.70 -6.80 14.95
N PRO A 91 5.62 -6.07 15.61
CA PRO A 91 6.48 -6.69 16.60
C PRO A 91 5.62 -7.21 17.76
N GLY A 92 5.86 -8.46 18.15
CA GLY A 92 5.45 -8.99 19.46
C GLY A 92 6.25 -8.38 20.60
#